data_AF-A0A7C6AZ67-F1
#
_entry.id   AF-A0A7C6AZ67-F1
#
_cell.length_a   1.000
_cell.length_b   1.000
_cell.length_c   1.000
_cell.angle_alpha   90.00
_cell.angle_beta   90.00
_cell.angle_gamma   90.00
#
_symmetry.space_group_name_H-M   'P 1'
#
loop_
_entity.id
_entity.type
_entity.pdbx_description
1 polymer ?
#
loop_
_entity_poly.entity_id
_entity_poly.type
_entity_poly.pdbx_seq_one_letter_code
_entity_poly.pdbx_strand_id
1 'polypeptide(L)'
;ALVSQKDEPPRVTLKCAPADGELLVGQYQSVTPGYYMNKKHWITITLDGELPDEMLTDLAERSYELVVSKLTKADRNRLEQEPE
;
A
#
# COMPACT_ATOMS: atom_id res chain seq x y z
N ALA A 1 -4.05 -4.83 2.12
CA ALA A 1 -2.65 -4.56 2.47
C ALA A 1 -2.12 -5.67 3.37
N LEU A 2 -0.80 -5.79 3.54
CA LEU A 2 -0.18 -6.65 4.56
C LEU A 2 0.53 -5.76 5.59
N VAL A 3 0.34 -6.04 6.88
CA VAL A 3 1.04 -5.34 7.97
C VAL A 3 1.86 -6.36 8.75
N SER A 4 3.16 -6.11 8.90
CA SER A 4 4.06 -6.87 9.75
C SER A 4 4.26 -6.11 11.06
N GLN A 5 3.52 -6.50 12.09
CA GLN A 5 3.57 -5.90 13.42
C GLN A 5 4.69 -6.48 14.30
N LYS A 6 5.35 -7.56 13.84
CA LYS A 6 6.45 -8.22 14.57
C LYS A 6 7.82 -7.67 14.20
N ASP A 7 7.90 -6.89 13.13
CA ASP A 7 9.11 -6.20 12.73
C ASP A 7 9.28 -4.95 13.59
N GLU A 8 10.52 -4.60 13.91
CA GLU A 8 10.88 -3.38 14.63
C GLU A 8 11.93 -2.63 13.80
N PRO A 9 11.55 -1.55 13.08
CA PRO A 9 10.22 -0.92 13.05
C PRO A 9 9.17 -1.74 12.29
N PRO A 10 7.86 -1.55 12.60
CA PRO A 10 6.78 -2.21 11.86
C PRO A 10 6.81 -1.86 10.37
N ARG A 11 6.25 -2.75 9.53
CA ARG A 11 6.24 -2.55 8.08
C ARG A 11 4.84 -2.72 7.52
N VAL A 12 4.49 -1.90 6.54
CA VAL A 12 3.25 -2.03 5.76
C VAL A 12 3.56 -2.24 4.29
N THR A 13 2.84 -3.15 3.64
CA THR A 13 2.95 -3.39 2.19
C THR A 13 1.66 -2.96 1.50
N LEU A 14 1.79 -2.00 0.59
CA LEU A 14 0.70 -1.33 -0.11
C LEU A 14 0.81 -1.56 -1.62
N LYS A 15 -0.34 -1.58 -2.29
CA LYS A 15 -0.41 -1.63 -3.75
C LYS A 15 -0.16 -0.23 -4.30
N CYS A 16 0.61 -0.12 -5.37
CA CYS A 16 0.87 1.15 -6.03
C CYS A 16 0.82 1.01 -7.55
N ALA A 17 0.68 2.14 -8.24
CA ALA A 17 0.95 2.18 -9.67
C ALA A 17 2.46 2.02 -9.92
N PRO A 18 2.89 1.40 -11.03
CA PRO A 18 4.32 1.19 -11.29
C PRO A 18 5.16 2.48 -11.29
N ALA A 19 4.65 3.54 -11.92
CA ALA A 19 5.35 4.83 -11.97
C ALA A 19 5.53 5.45 -10.58
N ASP A 20 4.47 5.42 -9.76
CA ASP A 20 4.54 5.92 -8.38
C ASP A 20 5.47 5.07 -7.51
N GLY A 21 5.47 3.75 -7.69
CA GLY A 21 6.35 2.85 -6.96
C GLY A 21 7.82 3.12 -7.23
N GLU A 22 8.20 3.32 -8.50
CA GLU A 22 9.57 3.68 -8.89
C GLU A 22 9.98 5.04 -8.29
N LEU A 23 9.08 6.03 -8.31
CA LEU A 23 9.32 7.35 -7.73
C LEU A 23 9.52 7.28 -6.21
N LEU A 24 8.61 6.62 -5.49
CA LEU A 24 8.64 6.54 -4.03
C LEU A 24 9.88 5.81 -3.53
N VAL A 25 10.26 4.70 -4.18
CA VAL A 25 11.50 3.95 -3.86
C VAL A 25 12.76 4.79 -4.13
N GLY A 26 12.72 5.67 -5.13
CA GLY A 26 13.84 6.58 -5.42
C GLY A 26 13.93 7.78 -4.49
N GLN A 27 12.85 8.14 -3.79
CA GLN A 27 12.75 9.35 -2.97
C GLN A 27 12.94 9.10 -1.47
N TYR A 28 12.50 7.94 -0.96
CA TYR A 28 12.42 7.66 0.48
C TYR A 28 13.18 6.38 0.82
N GLN A 29 14.03 6.43 1.85
CA GLN A 29 14.86 5.30 2.25
C GLN A 29 14.06 4.18 2.93
N SER A 30 12.98 4.55 3.61
CA SER A 30 12.03 3.65 4.26
C SER A 30 11.13 2.89 3.27
N VAL A 31 11.11 3.30 1.99
CA VAL A 31 10.28 2.69 0.96
C VAL A 31 11.11 1.76 0.09
N THR A 32 10.69 0.49 0.05
CA THR A 32 11.37 -0.56 -0.72
C THR A 32 10.40 -1.25 -1.68
N PRO A 33 10.88 -1.86 -2.78
CA PRO A 33 10.03 -2.71 -3.62
C PRO A 33 9.43 -3.86 -2.80
N GLY A 34 8.19 -4.23 -3.08
CA GLY A 34 7.41 -5.17 -2.27
C GLY A 34 8.17 -6.45 -1.88
N TYR A 35 8.38 -6.63 -0.58
CA TYR A 35 9.31 -7.63 -0.02
C TYR A 35 8.94 -9.09 -0.35
N TYR A 36 7.65 -9.39 -0.51
CA TYR A 36 7.12 -10.71 -0.91
C TYR A 36 6.10 -10.66 -2.05
N MET A 37 5.99 -9.53 -2.74
CA MET A 37 4.93 -9.25 -3.70
C MET A 37 5.52 -8.94 -5.08
N ASN A 38 4.65 -8.76 -6.08
CA ASN A 38 5.10 -8.27 -7.38
C ASN A 38 5.69 -6.85 -7.22
N LYS A 39 7.02 -6.75 -7.25
CA LYS A 39 7.80 -5.52 -6.99
C LYS A 39 7.44 -4.35 -7.91
N LYS A 40 6.75 -4.59 -9.03
CA LYS A 40 6.26 -3.54 -9.94
C LYS A 40 4.95 -2.88 -9.46
N HIS A 41 4.18 -3.57 -8.61
CA HIS A 41 2.83 -3.15 -8.22
C HIS A 41 2.65 -2.99 -6.71
N TRP A 42 3.70 -3.25 -5.94
CA TRP A 42 3.66 -3.26 -4.50
C TRP A 42 4.94 -2.66 -3.95
N ILE A 43 4.78 -1.84 -2.92
CA ILE A 43 5.86 -1.24 -2.14
C ILE A 43 5.72 -1.67 -0.69
N THR A 44 6.83 -1.79 0.01
CA THR A 44 6.89 -2.02 1.45
C THR A 44 7.51 -0.81 2.12
N ILE A 45 6.78 -0.22 3.06
CA ILE A 45 7.16 0.97 3.81
C ILE A 45 7.51 0.54 5.23
N THR A 46 8.69 0.92 5.69
CA THR A 46 9.11 0.79 7.10
C THR A 46 8.59 2.00 7.87
N LEU A 47 7.91 1.77 8.99
CA LEU A 47 7.29 2.81 9.80
C LEU A 47 8.29 3.35 10.82
N ASP A 48 9.37 3.96 10.32
CA ASP A 48 10.47 4.54 11.11
C ASP A 48 10.35 6.05 11.35
N GLY A 49 9.30 6.68 10.81
CA GLY A 49 9.01 8.11 10.93
C GLY A 49 9.55 8.99 9.80
N GLU A 50 10.14 8.41 8.73
CA GLU A 50 10.55 9.20 7.57
C GLU A 50 9.35 9.76 6.79
N LEU A 51 8.28 8.97 6.62
CA LEU A 51 7.05 9.41 5.95
C LEU A 51 6.07 10.01 6.97
N PRO A 52 5.46 11.18 6.67
CA PRO A 52 4.38 11.73 7.48
C PRO A 52 3.13 10.83 7.47
N ASP A 53 2.39 10.83 8.58
CA ASP A 53 1.15 10.04 8.75
C ASP A 53 0.09 10.35 7.68
N GLU A 54 -0.03 11.61 7.26
CA GLU A 54 -0.93 12.02 6.17
C GLU A 54 -0.57 11.32 4.85
N MET A 55 0.73 11.24 4.53
CA MET A 55 1.21 10.56 3.34
C MET A 55 0.97 9.05 3.42
N LEU A 56 1.15 8.44 4.60
CA LEU A 56 0.86 7.02 4.81
C LEU A 56 -0.64 6.72 4.59
N THR A 57 -1.51 7.59 5.08
CA THR A 57 -2.96 7.51 4.90
C THR A 57 -3.34 7.61 3.42
N ASP A 58 -2.84 8.62 2.71
CA ASP A 58 -3.04 8.79 1.27
C ASP A 58 -2.60 7.56 0.46
N LEU A 59 -1.44 6.99 0.80
CA LEU A 59 -0.92 5.79 0.13
C LEU A 59 -1.80 4.57 0.42
N ALA A 60 -2.35 4.46 1.63
CA ALA A 60 -3.27 3.39 1.99
C ALA A 60 -4.60 3.50 1.22
N GLU A 61 -5.17 4.70 1.11
CA GLU A 61 -6.38 4.98 0.33
C GLU A 61 -6.18 4.64 -1.15
N ARG A 62 -5.11 5.15 -1.78
CA ARG A 62 -4.78 4.82 -3.18
C ARG A 62 -4.57 3.31 -3.39
N SER A 63 -3.93 2.64 -2.44
CA SER A 63 -3.79 1.18 -2.48
C SER A 63 -5.16 0.49 -2.46
N TYR A 64 -6.09 0.95 -1.64
CA TYR A 64 -7.46 0.41 -1.58
C TYR A 64 -8.18 0.61 -2.92
N GLU A 65 -8.16 1.82 -3.49
CA GLU A 65 -8.76 2.13 -4.79
C GLU A 65 -8.20 1.24 -5.92
N LEU A 66 -6.88 1.03 -5.96
CA LEU A 66 -6.22 0.17 -6.93
C LEU A 66 -6.56 -1.31 -6.78
N VAL A 67 -6.91 -1.76 -5.57
CA VAL A 67 -7.41 -3.11 -5.33
C VAL A 67 -8.85 -3.21 -5.80
N VAL A 68 -9.72 -2.32 -5.32
CA VAL A 68 -11.17 -2.32 -5.61
C VAL A 68 -11.45 -2.18 -7.10
N SER A 69 -10.73 -1.30 -7.79
CA SER A 69 -10.87 -1.13 -9.25
C SER A 69 -10.59 -2.40 -10.05
N LYS A 70 -9.82 -3.35 -9.51
CA LYS A 70 -9.50 -4.64 -10.14
C LYS A 70 -10.44 -5.78 -9.73
N LEU A 71 -11.32 -5.55 -8.76
CA LEU A 71 -12.32 -6.55 -8.35
C LEU A 71 -13.42 -6.69 -9.40
N THR A 72 -14.13 -7.83 -9.38
CA THR A 72 -15.30 -8.01 -10.23
C THR A 72 -16.44 -7.07 -9.80
N LYS A 73 -17.41 -6.82 -10.68
CA LYS A 73 -18.60 -6.02 -10.31
C LYS A 73 -19.35 -6.63 -9.13
N ALA A 74 -19.42 -7.96 -9.06
CA ALA A 74 -20.06 -8.66 -7.94
C ALA A 74 -19.33 -8.43 -6.61
N ASP A 75 -17.99 -8.49 -6.62
CA ASP A 75 -17.19 -8.27 -5.42
C ASP A 75 -17.23 -6.81 -4.96
N ARG A 76 -17.21 -5.84 -5.89
CA ARG A 76 -17.38 -4.42 -5.55
C ARG A 76 -18.74 -4.13 -4.93
N ASN A 77 -19.81 -4.65 -5.52
CA ASN A 77 -21.16 -4.49 -4.99
C ASN A 77 -21.31 -5.07 -3.57
N ARG A 78 -20.54 -6.11 -3.20
CA ARG A 78 -20.55 -6.66 -1.84
C ARG A 78 -19.94 -5.67 -0.84
N LEU A 79 -18.84 -5.01 -1.20
CA LEU A 79 -18.18 -4.00 -0.36
C LEU A 79 -19.07 -2.76 -0.15
N GLU A 80 -19.87 -2.38 -1.15
CA GLU A 80 -20.82 -1.25 -1.05
C GLU A 80 -22.03 -1.56 -0.16
N GLN A 81 -22.28 -2.83 0.18
CA GLN A 81 -23.44 -3.27 0.96
C GLN A 81 -23.11 -3.65 2.41
N GLU A 82 -21.87 -3.50 2.86
CA GLU A 82 -21.50 -3.56 4.28
C GLU A 82 -21.64 -2.15 4.89
N PRO A 83 -22.68 -1.86 5.71
CA PRO A 83 -22.62 -0.70 6.57
C PRO A 83 -21.58 -0.97 7.67
N GLU A 84 -20.72 0.02 7.96
CA GLU A 84 -19.80 0.01 9.11
C GLU A 84 -20.53 -0.24 10.45
#